data_AF-A0A2D1BHF8-F1
#
_entry.id   AF-A0A2D1BHF8-F1
#
_cell.length_a   1.000
_cell.length_b   1.000
_cell.length_c   1.000
_cell.angle_alpha   90.00
_cell.angle_beta   90.00
_cell.angle_gamma   90.00
#
_symmetry.space_group_name_H-M   'P 1'
#
loop_
_entity.id
_entity.type
_entity.pdbx_description
1 polymer ?
#
loop_
_entity_poly.entity_id
_entity_poly.type
_entity_poly.pdbx_seq_one_letter_code
_entity_poly.pdbx_strand_id
1 'polypeptide(L)'
;IHILARLMNAHPEFRMAMKDGELVIWDSIHPCYTVFHEQTETFSSLWSEYHDYFRQFLHIFSQDVACYGENLAYFPKGFIENMFFVSPNPWVSFTSFDLNVANMDNFFAPVFTMGKY
;
A
#
# COMPACT_ATOMS: atom_id res chain seq x y z
N ILE A 1 -5.87 -3.72 -6.18
CA ILE A 1 -5.48 -3.65 -4.75
C ILE A 1 -5.83 -4.95 -3.99
N HIS A 2 -7.12 -5.32 -3.82
CA HIS A 2 -7.49 -6.52 -3.03
C HIS A 2 -6.82 -7.82 -3.50
N ILE A 3 -6.72 -8.06 -4.81
CA ILE A 3 -6.02 -9.23 -5.37
C ILE A 3 -4.55 -9.28 -4.93
N LEU A 4 -3.83 -8.15 -4.99
CA LEU A 4 -2.46 -8.05 -4.49
C LEU A 4 -2.43 -8.37 -3.00
N ALA A 5 -3.32 -7.78 -2.20
CA ALA A 5 -3.39 -8.04 -0.76
C ALA A 5 -3.62 -9.52 -0.44
N ARG A 6 -4.46 -10.23 -1.21
CA ARG A 6 -4.64 -11.69 -1.07
C ARG A 6 -3.35 -12.46 -1.34
N LEU A 7 -2.61 -12.11 -2.39
CA LEU A 7 -1.34 -12.76 -2.71
C LEU A 7 -0.28 -12.47 -1.65
N MET A 8 -0.17 -11.23 -1.18
CA MET A 8 0.78 -10.85 -0.13
C MET A 8 0.48 -11.56 1.20
N ASN A 9 -0.80 -11.77 1.52
CA ASN A 9 -1.22 -12.51 2.70
C ASN A 9 -1.18 -14.05 2.52
N ALA A 10 -1.05 -14.55 1.29
CA ALA A 10 -0.89 -15.99 1.03
C ALA A 10 0.57 -16.48 1.19
N HIS A 11 1.55 -15.59 1.05
CA HIS A 11 2.96 -15.95 0.95
C HIS A 11 3.81 -15.23 2.02
N PRO A 12 4.44 -15.95 2.97
CA PRO A 12 5.11 -15.35 4.12
C PRO A 12 6.32 -14.46 3.76
N GLU A 13 7.00 -14.73 2.65
CA GLU A 13 8.14 -13.96 2.18
C GLU A 13 7.80 -12.48 1.89
N PHE A 14 6.54 -12.18 1.58
CA PHE A 14 6.07 -10.80 1.36
C PHE A 14 5.65 -10.09 2.66
N ARG A 15 5.73 -10.77 3.81
CA ARG A 15 5.33 -10.26 5.13
C ARG A 15 6.49 -10.20 6.12
N MET A 16 7.72 -10.34 5.63
CA MET A 16 8.91 -10.26 6.47
C MET A 16 9.19 -8.82 6.89
N ALA A 17 9.68 -8.63 8.12
CA ALA A 17 10.09 -7.34 8.65
C ALA A 17 11.22 -7.52 9.68
N MET A 18 11.90 -6.42 10.01
CA MET A 18 12.82 -6.36 11.13
C MET A 18 12.14 -5.67 12.30
N LYS A 19 11.97 -6.39 13.42
CA LYS A 19 11.32 -5.87 14.62
C LYS A 19 12.20 -6.18 15.83
N ASP A 20 12.57 -5.15 16.59
CA ASP A 20 13.42 -5.26 17.78
C ASP A 20 14.76 -6.01 17.54
N GLY A 21 15.28 -5.94 16.32
CA GLY A 21 16.52 -6.63 15.91
C GLY A 21 16.34 -8.07 15.45
N GLU A 22 15.11 -8.59 15.38
CA GLU A 22 14.79 -9.94 14.92
C GLU A 22 13.99 -9.96 13.61
N LEU A 23 14.28 -10.96 12.77
CA LEU A 23 13.53 -11.22 11.55
C LEU A 23 12.20 -11.86 11.89
N VAL A 24 11.12 -11.15 11.62
CA VAL A 24 9.75 -11.59 11.89
C VAL A 24 8.95 -11.75 10.61
N ILE A 25 7.84 -12.47 10.69
CA ILE A 25 6.81 -12.56 9.65
C ILE A 25 5.51 -12.07 10.29
N TRP A 26 4.86 -11.08 9.69
CA TRP A 26 3.56 -10.62 10.13
C TRP A 26 2.47 -11.65 9.82
N ASP A 27 1.50 -11.81 10.72
CA ASP A 27 0.32 -12.66 10.50
C ASP A 27 -0.47 -12.18 9.27
N SER A 28 -0.66 -10.87 9.16
CA SER A 28 -1.24 -10.21 8.00
C SER A 28 -0.57 -8.88 7.70
N ILE A 29 -0.62 -8.46 6.43
CA ILE A 29 -0.22 -7.13 5.99
C ILE A 29 -1.34 -6.41 5.24
N HIS A 30 -1.28 -5.08 5.29
CA HIS A 30 -2.32 -4.20 4.80
C HIS A 30 -1.87 -3.41 3.56
N PRO A 31 -2.73 -3.23 2.54
CA PRO A 31 -2.38 -2.40 1.39
C PRO A 31 -2.31 -0.92 1.82
N CYS A 32 -1.19 -0.28 1.52
CA CYS A 32 -1.01 1.17 1.53
C CYS A 32 -1.00 1.66 0.07
N TYR A 33 -1.97 2.47 -0.30
CA TYR A 33 -2.22 2.89 -1.69
C TYR A 33 -2.29 4.40 -1.85
N THR A 34 -1.95 4.88 -3.04
CA THR A 34 -1.98 6.32 -3.33
C THR A 34 -3.40 6.83 -3.59
N VAL A 35 -3.70 8.01 -3.06
CA VAL A 35 -4.92 8.81 -3.33
C VAL A 35 -4.46 10.13 -3.93
N PHE A 36 -4.97 10.47 -5.12
CA PHE A 36 -4.58 11.69 -5.85
C PHE A 36 -5.55 12.83 -5.56
N HIS A 37 -5.01 14.02 -5.30
CA HIS A 37 -5.76 15.23 -5.00
C HIS A 37 -5.71 16.17 -6.21
N GLU A 38 -6.77 16.16 -7.03
CA GLU A 38 -6.79 16.91 -8.30
C GLU A 38 -6.60 18.43 -8.12
N GLN A 39 -7.12 18.99 -7.02
CA GLN A 39 -7.09 20.44 -6.77
C GLN A 39 -5.70 20.98 -6.47
N THR A 40 -4.85 20.17 -5.84
CA THR A 40 -3.49 20.56 -5.42
C THR A 40 -2.40 19.86 -6.22
N GLU A 41 -2.79 18.91 -7.09
CA GLU A 41 -1.88 18.06 -7.87
C GLU A 41 -0.87 17.30 -6.97
N THR A 42 -1.30 16.97 -5.76
CA THR A 42 -0.52 16.18 -4.78
C THR A 42 -1.13 14.80 -4.58
N PHE A 43 -0.48 13.96 -3.79
CA PHE A 43 -1.00 12.65 -3.42
C PHE A 43 -0.79 12.35 -1.93
N SER A 44 -1.63 11.49 -1.40
CA SER A 44 -1.51 10.88 -0.07
C SER A 44 -1.30 9.38 -0.19
N SER A 45 -0.72 8.77 0.84
CA SER A 45 -0.64 7.32 1.02
C SER A 45 -1.58 6.91 2.15
N LEU A 46 -2.59 6.10 1.81
CA LEU A 46 -3.63 5.66 2.73
C LEU A 46 -3.62 4.13 2.82
N TRP A 47 -3.74 3.59 4.03
CA TRP A 47 -3.87 2.16 4.22
C TRP A 47 -5.28 1.77 4.66
N SER A 48 -5.71 0.59 4.24
CA SER A 48 -6.94 -0.05 4.71
C SER A 48 -6.66 -1.41 5.29
N GLU A 49 -7.40 -1.77 6.34
CA GLU A 49 -7.31 -3.09 6.93
C GLU A 49 -7.62 -4.17 5.88
N TYR A 50 -6.87 -5.27 5.94
CA TYR A 50 -7.01 -6.37 4.99
C TYR A 50 -8.14 -7.27 5.46
N HIS A 51 -8.92 -7.76 4.51
CA HIS A 51 -9.89 -8.82 4.76
C HIS A 51 -9.94 -9.79 3.57
N ASP A 52 -10.03 -11.09 3.82
CA ASP A 52 -10.05 -12.12 2.77
C ASP A 52 -11.25 -11.97 1.83
N TYR A 53 -12.44 -11.76 2.40
CA TYR A 53 -13.65 -11.49 1.62
C TYR A 53 -13.62 -10.09 1.01
N PHE A 54 -13.63 -10.03 -0.33
CA PHE A 54 -13.60 -8.78 -1.09
C PHE A 54 -14.67 -7.78 -0.66
N ARG A 55 -15.90 -8.23 -0.37
CA ARG A 55 -16.98 -7.32 0.04
C ARG A 55 -16.68 -6.59 1.36
N GLN A 56 -16.02 -7.26 2.30
CA GLN A 56 -15.65 -6.65 3.57
C GLN A 56 -14.47 -5.69 3.37
N PHE A 57 -13.46 -6.10 2.61
CA PHE A 57 -12.36 -5.22 2.23
C PHE A 57 -12.83 -3.96 1.50
N LEU A 58 -13.75 -4.10 0.52
CA LEU A 58 -14.30 -2.98 -0.23
C LEU A 58 -15.05 -2.01 0.69
N HIS A 59 -15.80 -2.52 1.67
CA HIS A 59 -16.49 -1.69 2.64
C HIS A 59 -15.49 -0.85 3.47
N ILE A 60 -14.45 -1.48 4.00
CA ILE A 60 -13.37 -0.81 4.77
C ILE A 60 -12.66 0.23 3.91
N PHE A 61 -12.23 -0.17 2.71
CA PHE A 61 -11.58 0.72 1.74
C PHE A 61 -12.43 1.95 1.43
N SER A 62 -13.72 1.76 1.14
CA SER A 62 -14.63 2.86 0.84
C SER A 62 -14.84 3.79 2.04
N GLN A 63 -14.88 3.26 3.26
CA GLN A 63 -14.96 4.07 4.48
C GLN A 63 -13.69 4.90 4.69
N ASP A 64 -12.52 4.28 4.52
CA ASP A 64 -11.24 4.98 4.64
C ASP A 64 -11.11 6.10 3.60
N VAL A 65 -11.44 5.82 2.33
CA VAL A 65 -11.43 6.84 1.28
C VAL A 65 -12.46 7.94 1.55
N ALA A 66 -13.66 7.60 2.02
CA ALA A 66 -14.66 8.62 2.36
C ALA A 66 -14.21 9.52 3.53
N CYS A 67 -13.52 8.96 4.53
CA CYS A 67 -13.08 9.70 5.71
C CYS A 67 -11.80 10.53 5.47
N TYR A 68 -10.89 10.03 4.63
CA TYR A 68 -9.54 10.60 4.49
C TYR A 68 -9.19 11.02 3.06
N GLY A 69 -10.07 10.78 2.08
CA GLY A 69 -9.79 11.01 0.66
C GLY A 69 -9.48 12.46 0.29
N GLU A 70 -10.00 13.41 1.06
CA GLU A 70 -9.74 14.85 0.90
C GLU A 70 -8.66 15.39 1.85
N ASN A 71 -8.06 14.52 2.67
CA ASN A 71 -7.02 14.93 3.61
C ASN A 71 -5.68 15.04 2.88
N LEU A 72 -5.14 16.26 2.78
CA LEU A 72 -3.91 16.57 2.07
C LEU A 72 -2.62 16.14 2.78
N ALA A 73 -2.70 15.57 3.99
CA ALA A 73 -1.53 15.02 4.68
C ALA A 73 -0.92 13.86 3.88
N TYR A 74 0.40 13.73 3.91
CA TYR A 74 1.07 12.63 3.19
C TYR A 74 0.63 11.25 3.69
N PHE A 75 0.45 11.08 5.01
CA PHE A 75 -0.12 9.88 5.64
C PHE A 75 -1.34 10.25 6.51
N PRO A 76 -2.56 10.34 5.95
CA PRO A 76 -3.75 10.77 6.68
C PRO A 76 -4.10 9.91 7.90
N LYS A 77 -3.83 8.60 7.82
CA LYS A 77 -4.03 7.61 8.91
C LYS A 77 -2.74 7.27 9.66
N GLY A 78 -1.66 8.04 9.46
CA GLY A 78 -0.33 7.66 9.90
C GLY A 78 0.18 6.38 9.22
N PHE A 79 1.18 5.77 9.82
CA PHE A 79 1.88 4.60 9.30
C PHE A 79 1.73 3.42 10.28
N ILE A 80 1.63 2.20 9.75
CA ILE A 80 1.64 0.94 10.51
C ILE A 80 2.78 0.04 10.01
N GLU A 81 3.36 -0.77 10.89
CA GLU A 81 4.60 -1.52 10.60
C GLU A 81 4.41 -2.64 9.54
N ASN A 82 3.18 -3.11 9.34
CA ASN A 82 2.86 -4.31 8.57
C ASN A 82 2.04 -3.97 7.31
N MET A 83 2.63 -3.23 6.39
CA MET A 83 1.99 -2.81 5.14
C MET A 83 2.84 -3.07 3.91
N PHE A 84 2.19 -3.13 2.75
CA PHE A 84 2.83 -3.16 1.43
C PHE A 84 2.29 -2.02 0.56
N PHE A 85 3.05 -1.60 -0.45
CA PHE A 85 2.77 -0.37 -1.18
C PHE A 85 2.17 -0.63 -2.57
N VAL A 86 1.16 0.17 -2.95
CA VAL A 86 0.53 0.12 -4.28
C VAL A 86 0.35 1.54 -4.82
N SER A 87 0.97 1.85 -5.95
CA SER A 87 0.85 3.15 -6.60
C SER A 87 0.28 3.01 -8.02
N PRO A 88 -1.01 3.35 -8.24
CA PRO A 88 -1.54 3.53 -9.57
C PRO A 88 -0.98 4.81 -10.22
N ASN A 89 -0.37 4.66 -11.39
CA ASN A 89 -0.02 5.73 -12.33
C ASN A 89 -0.94 5.60 -13.57
N PRO A 90 -2.16 6.15 -13.52
CA PRO A 90 -3.14 5.98 -14.59
C PRO A 90 -2.82 6.80 -15.85
N TRP A 91 -1.78 7.65 -15.81
CA TRP A 91 -1.44 8.55 -16.91
C TRP A 91 -0.50 7.92 -17.94
N VAL A 92 0.31 6.94 -17.53
CA VAL A 92 1.41 6.43 -18.34
C VAL A 92 1.29 4.93 -18.57
N SER A 93 1.28 4.52 -19.84
CA SER A 93 1.47 3.12 -20.25
C SER A 93 2.96 2.86 -20.38
N PHE A 94 3.61 2.50 -19.27
CA PHE A 94 5.05 2.27 -19.24
C PHE A 94 5.42 0.84 -19.64
N THR A 95 6.61 0.67 -20.21
CA THR A 95 7.25 -0.64 -20.41
C THR A 95 8.24 -0.97 -19.28
N SER A 96 8.71 0.03 -18.54
CA SER A 96 9.54 -0.12 -17.33
C SER A 96 9.15 0.95 -16.31
N PHE A 97 9.19 0.55 -15.03
CA PHE A 97 9.11 1.47 -13.90
C PHE A 97 9.97 0.87 -12.79
N ASP A 98 10.94 1.65 -12.32
CA ASP A 98 11.96 1.18 -11.39
C ASP A 98 12.05 2.15 -10.22
N LEU A 99 12.02 1.62 -8.99
CA LEU A 99 12.18 2.40 -7.77
C LEU A 99 13.58 2.19 -7.20
N ASN A 100 14.40 3.25 -7.18
CA ASN A 100 15.70 3.24 -6.52
C ASN A 100 15.58 3.93 -5.15
N VAL A 101 15.55 3.13 -4.09
CA VAL A 101 15.44 3.63 -2.71
C VAL A 101 16.84 3.86 -2.16
N ALA A 102 17.11 5.08 -1.69
CA ALA A 102 18.45 5.47 -1.23
C ALA A 102 18.96 4.63 -0.04
N ASN A 103 18.04 4.18 0.83
CA ASN A 103 18.34 3.25 1.91
C ASN A 103 17.39 2.04 1.83
N MET A 104 17.97 0.86 1.56
CA MET A 104 17.24 -0.41 1.45
C MET A 104 17.38 -1.29 2.69
N ASP A 105 18.15 -0.85 3.70
CA ASP A 105 18.36 -1.63 4.91
C ASP A 105 17.01 -1.92 5.59
N ASN A 106 16.70 -3.21 5.73
CA ASN A 106 15.44 -3.72 6.30
C ASN A 106 14.16 -3.26 5.58
N PHE A 107 14.25 -2.71 4.36
CA PHE A 107 13.10 -2.35 3.54
C PHE A 107 12.58 -3.59 2.79
N PHE A 108 11.83 -4.44 3.51
CA PHE A 108 11.30 -5.71 2.96
C PHE A 108 9.88 -5.59 2.39
N ALA A 109 9.17 -4.51 2.70
CA ALA A 109 7.80 -4.29 2.25
C ALA A 109 7.72 -4.18 0.71
N PRO A 110 6.96 -5.05 0.02
CA PRO A 110 6.85 -5.01 -1.44
C PRO A 110 6.23 -3.70 -1.94
N VAL A 111 6.69 -3.23 -3.11
CA VAL A 111 6.16 -2.04 -3.78
C VAL A 111 5.65 -2.43 -5.17
N PHE A 112 4.38 -2.12 -5.44
CA PHE A 112 3.73 -2.33 -6.73
C PHE A 112 3.39 -1.00 -7.39
N THR A 113 3.74 -0.85 -8.68
CA THR A 113 3.32 0.28 -9.50
C THR A 113 2.45 -0.22 -10.65
N MET A 114 1.26 0.37 -10.83
CA MET A 114 0.32 -0.02 -11.88
C MET A 114 0.24 1.08 -12.94
N GLY A 115 0.50 0.77 -14.21
CA GLY A 115 0.39 1.73 -15.31
C GLY A 115 -0.99 1.79 -15.94
N LYS A 116 -1.13 2.66 -16.94
CA LYS A 116 -2.31 2.72 -17.82
C LYS A 116 -2.36 1.49 -18.74
N TYR A 117 -3.52 0.81 -18.76
CA TYR A 117 -3.78 -0.39 -19.58
C TYR A 117 -4.05 -0.07 -21.06
#